data_AF-A0A1W9ZZ64-F1
#
_entry.id   AF-A0A1W9ZZ64-F1
#
_cell.length_a   1.000
_cell.length_b   1.000
_cell.length_c   1.000
_cell.angle_alpha   90.00
_cell.angle_beta   90.00
_cell.angle_gamma   90.00
#
_symmetry.space_group_name_H-M   'P 1'
#
loop_
_entity.id
_entity.type
_entity.pdbx_description
1 polymer ?
#
loop_
_entity_poly.entity_id
_entity_poly.type
_entity_poly.pdbx_seq_one_letter_code
_entity_poly.pdbx_strand_id
1 'polypeptide(L)'
;MRAKKYLAAAGLAAGLLAVTTGVAHADGAAAPVGFWATANGSEQLLVSASGCSLANGAGVPTTSGPCKWNPSSRGGILTIISSQTRRPAPVYFNVVWVNQSTITVEGDVFYRRS
;
A
#
# COMPACT_ATOMS: atom_id res chain seq x y z
N MET A 1 49.15 48.10 -40.42
CA MET A 1 48.97 48.27 -38.96
C MET A 1 47.48 48.34 -38.63
N ARG A 2 47.09 47.80 -37.46
CA ARG A 2 45.77 47.81 -36.79
C ARG A 2 44.76 46.68 -37.11
N ALA A 3 45.05 45.55 -36.43
CA ALA A 3 44.16 44.73 -35.59
C ALA A 3 42.77 44.27 -36.11
N LYS A 4 42.74 43.00 -36.51
CA LYS A 4 41.57 42.10 -36.60
C LYS A 4 41.01 41.79 -35.20
N LYS A 5 39.68 41.66 -35.07
CA LYS A 5 39.04 41.01 -33.92
C LYS A 5 38.12 39.89 -34.41
N TYR A 6 38.64 38.67 -34.36
CA TYR A 6 37.89 37.44 -34.53
C TYR A 6 37.11 37.16 -33.23
N LEU A 7 35.80 36.98 -33.31
CA LEU A 7 35.02 36.44 -32.20
C LEU A 7 35.28 34.94 -32.15
N ALA A 8 36.05 34.53 -31.15
CA ALA A 8 36.46 33.15 -30.91
C ALA A 8 35.28 32.31 -30.39
N ALA A 9 35.08 31.14 -31.00
CA ALA A 9 34.37 30.04 -30.40
C ALA A 9 35.20 29.49 -29.23
N ALA A 10 34.61 29.43 -28.04
CA ALA A 10 35.14 28.70 -26.91
C ALA A 10 34.04 27.74 -26.42
N GLY A 11 34.17 26.47 -26.78
CA GLY A 11 33.47 25.37 -26.14
C GLY A 11 34.07 25.07 -24.78
N LEU A 12 33.25 24.59 -23.84
CA LEU A 12 33.53 23.94 -22.55
C LEU A 12 32.13 23.84 -21.87
N ALA A 13 31.62 22.73 -21.36
CA ALA A 13 32.11 21.38 -21.20
C ALA A 13 30.87 20.49 -21.00
N ALA A 14 30.92 19.26 -21.51
CA ALA A 14 30.01 18.21 -21.11
C ALA A 14 30.22 17.92 -19.61
N GLY A 15 29.19 18.17 -18.80
CA GLY A 15 29.14 17.81 -17.39
C GLY A 15 27.99 16.85 -17.17
N LEU A 16 28.31 15.57 -16.97
CA LEU A 16 27.37 14.50 -16.66
C LEU A 16 26.49 14.88 -15.47
N LEU A 17 25.20 15.05 -15.70
CA LEU A 17 24.21 14.80 -14.65
C LEU A 17 23.81 13.34 -14.74
N ALA A 18 24.66 12.50 -14.15
CA ALA A 18 24.25 11.19 -13.68
C ALA A 18 23.15 11.42 -12.63
N VAL A 19 21.90 11.48 -13.09
CA VAL A 19 20.75 11.31 -12.20
C VAL A 19 20.83 9.88 -11.73
N THR A 20 21.41 9.76 -10.54
CA THR A 20 21.44 8.58 -9.70
C THR A 20 20.10 7.86 -9.80
N THR A 21 20.11 6.61 -10.27
CA THR A 21 19.03 5.66 -10.00
C THR A 21 18.90 5.58 -8.50
N GLY A 22 18.00 6.38 -7.94
CA GLY A 22 17.67 6.36 -6.52
C GLY A 22 17.36 4.92 -6.17
N VAL A 23 18.21 4.35 -5.31
CA VAL A 23 18.05 3.02 -4.75
C VAL A 23 16.67 3.04 -4.10
N ALA A 24 15.75 2.23 -4.61
CA ALA A 24 14.38 2.14 -4.11
C ALA A 24 14.43 1.96 -2.59
N HIS A 25 13.85 2.92 -1.86
CA HIS A 25 13.59 2.75 -0.45
C HIS A 25 12.75 1.48 -0.31
N ALA A 26 13.04 0.66 0.70
CA ALA A 26 12.21 -0.45 1.10
C ALA A 26 10.88 0.09 1.67
N ASP A 27 10.07 0.70 0.82
CA ASP A 27 8.68 1.04 1.11
C ASP A 27 7.97 -0.31 1.24
N GLY A 28 7.65 -0.69 2.48
CA GLY A 28 6.92 -1.93 2.73
C GLY A 28 5.60 -1.95 1.95
N ALA A 29 5.03 -3.13 1.79
CA ALA A 29 3.88 -3.35 0.92
C ALA A 29 2.74 -2.39 1.27
N ALA A 30 2.10 -1.83 0.23
CA ALA A 30 0.98 -0.92 0.40
C ALA A 30 -0.19 -1.60 1.14
N ALA A 31 -0.99 -0.78 1.85
CA ALA A 31 -2.22 -1.27 2.46
C ALA A 31 -3.14 -1.87 1.39
N PRO A 32 -3.83 -2.98 1.68
CA PRO A 32 -4.74 -3.65 0.74
C PRO A 32 -6.07 -2.90 0.62
N VAL A 33 -6.04 -1.63 0.21
CA VAL A 33 -7.24 -0.82 0.01
C VAL A 33 -8.11 -1.46 -1.08
N GLY A 34 -9.39 -1.70 -0.75
CA GLY A 34 -10.34 -2.34 -1.64
C GLY A 34 -11.38 -3.18 -0.89
N PHE A 35 -12.26 -3.81 -1.66
CA PHE A 35 -13.17 -4.83 -1.18
C PHE A 35 -12.67 -6.21 -1.56
N TRP A 36 -12.57 -7.08 -0.57
CA TRP A 36 -11.98 -8.41 -0.66
C TRP A 36 -12.96 -9.43 -0.10
N ALA A 37 -13.04 -10.60 -0.68
CA ALA A 37 -13.87 -11.68 -0.14
C ALA A 37 -13.21 -13.04 -0.38
N THR A 38 -13.47 -13.99 0.51
CA THR A 38 -13.12 -15.39 0.28
C THR A 38 -13.82 -15.93 -0.98
N ALA A 39 -13.32 -17.03 -1.56
CA ALA A 39 -13.86 -17.59 -2.80
C ALA A 39 -15.36 -17.90 -2.70
N ASN A 40 -15.77 -18.45 -1.55
CA ASN A 40 -17.16 -18.79 -1.21
C ASN A 40 -17.96 -17.62 -0.63
N GLY A 41 -17.33 -16.45 -0.43
CA GLY A 41 -17.97 -15.28 0.18
C GLY A 41 -18.34 -15.46 1.66
N SER A 42 -17.78 -16.44 2.36
CA SER A 42 -18.01 -16.65 3.80
C SER A 42 -17.53 -15.47 4.66
N GLU A 43 -16.56 -14.72 4.14
CA GLU A 43 -15.97 -13.57 4.80
C GLU A 43 -15.69 -12.47 3.78
N GLN A 44 -15.80 -11.24 4.25
CA GLN A 44 -15.68 -10.04 3.45
C GLN A 44 -14.84 -9.02 4.22
N LEU A 45 -13.77 -8.53 3.60
CA LEU A 45 -12.89 -7.51 4.14
C LEU A 45 -13.01 -6.24 3.28
N LEU A 46 -13.42 -5.14 3.90
CA LEU A 46 -13.37 -3.80 3.33
C LEU A 46 -12.21 -3.03 3.98
N VAL A 47 -11.34 -2.46 3.16
CA VAL A 47 -10.26 -1.56 3.59
C VAL A 47 -10.38 -0.26 2.82
N SER A 48 -10.62 0.84 3.52
CA SER A 48 -10.79 2.16 2.92
C SER A 48 -10.17 3.25 3.80
N ALA A 49 -9.98 4.45 3.25
CA ALA A 49 -9.51 5.61 4.01
C ALA A 49 -10.50 6.03 5.12
N SER A 50 -11.80 5.78 4.93
CA SER A 50 -12.85 6.07 5.91
C SER A 50 -12.98 5.03 7.02
N GLY A 51 -12.32 3.87 6.89
CA GLY A 51 -12.40 2.79 7.86
C GLY A 51 -12.29 1.41 7.24
N CYS A 52 -12.21 0.41 8.09
CA CYS A 52 -12.12 -0.99 7.70
C CYS A 52 -13.22 -1.81 8.37
N SER A 53 -13.58 -2.91 7.72
CA SER A 53 -14.55 -3.86 8.25
C SER A 53 -14.21 -5.28 7.80
N LEU A 54 -14.19 -6.22 8.74
CA LEU A 54 -14.34 -7.64 8.48
C LEU A 54 -15.80 -8.01 8.76
N ALA A 55 -16.44 -8.72 7.84
CA ALA A 55 -17.82 -9.14 7.93
C ALA A 55 -17.96 -10.61 7.56
N ASN A 56 -18.99 -11.26 8.08
CA ASN A 56 -19.35 -12.62 7.68
C ASN A 56 -20.05 -12.65 6.31
N GLY A 57 -20.40 -13.84 5.82
CA GLY A 57 -21.03 -13.99 4.51
C GLY A 57 -22.42 -13.37 4.36
N ALA A 58 -23.07 -13.00 5.47
CA ALA A 58 -24.30 -12.21 5.47
C ALA A 58 -24.05 -10.70 5.41
N GLY A 59 -22.79 -10.26 5.33
CA GLY A 59 -22.40 -8.84 5.34
C GLY A 59 -22.48 -8.19 6.72
N VAL A 60 -22.66 -8.97 7.79
CA VAL A 60 -22.71 -8.43 9.16
C VAL A 60 -21.28 -8.22 9.67
N PRO A 61 -20.89 -6.98 10.03
CA PRO A 61 -19.56 -6.70 10.55
C PRO A 61 -19.27 -7.47 11.84
N THR A 62 -18.24 -8.30 11.81
CA THR A 62 -17.69 -8.96 13.00
C THR A 62 -16.61 -8.10 13.66
N THR A 63 -15.95 -7.24 12.87
CA THR A 63 -15.00 -6.23 13.34
C THR A 63 -15.05 -5.03 12.41
N SER A 64 -15.29 -3.83 12.90
CA SER A 64 -15.25 -2.60 12.09
C SER A 64 -14.84 -1.38 12.89
N GLY A 65 -14.24 -0.41 12.19
CA GLY A 65 -13.84 0.85 12.78
C GLY A 65 -12.68 1.51 12.02
N PRO A 66 -12.07 2.55 12.61
CA PRO A 66 -10.84 3.15 12.09
C PRO A 66 -9.74 2.10 12.00
N CYS A 67 -8.93 2.17 10.94
CA CYS A 67 -7.84 1.23 10.75
C CYS A 67 -6.48 1.87 10.52
N LYS A 68 -5.46 1.12 10.87
CA LYS A 68 -4.04 1.47 10.67
C LYS A 68 -3.35 0.33 9.93
N TRP A 69 -2.42 0.68 9.07
CA TRP A 69 -1.58 -0.27 8.35
C TRP A 69 -0.15 -0.18 8.84
N ASN A 70 0.42 -1.32 9.23
CA ASN A 70 1.83 -1.46 9.55
C ASN A 70 2.51 -2.33 8.48
N PRO A 71 3.21 -1.74 7.49
CA PRO A 71 3.73 -2.45 6.33
C PRO A 71 4.94 -3.33 6.66
N SER A 72 5.11 -4.39 5.88
CA SER A 72 6.26 -5.30 5.83
C SER A 72 6.60 -5.62 4.36
N SER A 73 7.68 -6.36 4.10
CA SER A 73 8.16 -6.61 2.72
C SER A 73 7.14 -7.30 1.79
N ARG A 74 6.20 -8.10 2.33
CA ARG A 74 5.20 -8.85 1.53
C ARG A 74 3.75 -8.57 1.93
N GLY A 75 3.51 -7.61 2.81
CA GLY A 75 2.21 -7.48 3.47
C GLY A 75 2.32 -6.55 4.65
N GLY A 76 1.72 -6.92 5.78
CA GLY A 76 1.74 -6.10 6.98
C GLY A 76 0.64 -6.48 7.95
N ILE A 77 0.54 -5.71 9.03
CA ILE A 77 -0.52 -5.86 10.02
C ILE A 77 -1.58 -4.77 9.79
N LEU A 78 -2.79 -5.20 9.48
CA LEU A 78 -3.97 -4.33 9.50
C LEU A 78 -4.53 -4.31 10.92
N THR A 79 -4.55 -3.16 11.55
CA THR A 79 -5.20 -2.97 12.86
C THR A 79 -6.55 -2.32 12.64
N ILE A 80 -7.63 -2.91 13.16
CA ILE A 80 -8.97 -2.30 13.20
C ILE A 80 -9.30 -1.99 14.66
N ILE A 81 -9.62 -0.72 14.96
CA ILE A 81 -10.12 -0.33 16.28
C ILE A 81 -11.61 -0.68 16.35
N SER A 82 -11.92 -1.89 16.82
CA SER A 82 -13.27 -2.46 16.81
C SER A 82 -14.24 -1.64 17.66
N SER A 83 -15.34 -1.21 17.05
CA SER A 83 -16.48 -0.59 17.76
C SER A 83 -17.51 -1.60 18.29
N GLN A 84 -17.34 -2.90 18.00
CA GLN A 84 -18.26 -3.98 18.43
C GLN A 84 -18.07 -4.36 19.90
N THR A 85 -16.92 -4.00 20.48
CA THR A 85 -16.62 -4.27 21.89
C THR A 85 -17.08 -3.10 22.77
N ARG A 86 -17.43 -3.38 24.04
CA ARG A 86 -17.92 -2.36 24.99
C ARG A 86 -16.97 -1.16 25.13
N ARG A 87 -15.67 -1.38 24.94
CA ARG A 87 -14.63 -0.36 24.87
C ARG A 87 -13.85 -0.60 23.60
N PRO A 88 -13.65 0.41 22.73
CA PRO A 88 -12.92 0.21 21.49
C PRO A 88 -11.57 -0.47 21.72
N ALA A 89 -11.35 -1.58 21.03
CA ALA A 89 -10.17 -2.41 21.21
C ALA A 89 -9.51 -2.72 19.85
N PRO A 90 -8.17 -2.70 19.77
CA PRO A 90 -7.48 -3.06 18.54
C PRO A 90 -7.61 -4.56 18.26
N VAL A 91 -8.00 -4.89 17.03
CA VAL A 91 -7.92 -6.24 16.47
C VAL A 91 -6.87 -6.21 15.37
N TYR A 92 -5.95 -7.15 15.40
CA TYR A 92 -4.82 -7.22 14.48
C TYR A 92 -5.08 -8.33 13.47
N PHE A 93 -4.85 -8.03 12.20
CA PHE A 93 -4.96 -8.98 11.10
C PHE A 93 -3.64 -9.02 10.34
N ASN A 94 -3.00 -10.18 10.30
CA ASN A 94 -1.86 -10.44 9.44
C ASN A 94 -2.33 -10.54 7.99
N VAL A 95 -1.89 -9.62 7.14
CA VAL A 95 -2.25 -9.59 5.73
C VAL A 95 -1.00 -9.78 4.87
N VAL A 96 -1.04 -10.71 3.93
CA VAL A 96 0.05 -10.97 2.98
C VAL A 96 -0.45 -10.83 1.56
N TRP A 97 0.27 -10.09 0.74
CA TRP A 97 0.02 -10.02 -0.69
C TRP A 97 0.49 -11.31 -1.37
N VAL A 98 -0.42 -11.94 -2.12
CA VAL A 98 -0.09 -13.03 -3.04
C VAL A 98 0.18 -12.45 -4.43
N ASN A 99 -0.72 -11.58 -4.89
CA ASN A 99 -0.60 -10.78 -6.12
C ASN A 99 -1.56 -9.57 -6.04
N GLN A 100 -1.63 -8.73 -7.08
CA GLN A 100 -2.45 -7.50 -7.07
C GLN A 100 -3.96 -7.70 -6.81
N SER A 101 -4.47 -8.91 -7.03
CA SER A 101 -5.90 -9.28 -6.90
C SER A 101 -6.16 -10.32 -5.82
N THR A 102 -5.12 -10.73 -5.07
CA THR A 102 -5.22 -11.79 -4.07
C THR A 102 -4.35 -11.47 -2.87
N ILE A 103 -4.96 -11.54 -1.69
CA ILE A 103 -4.28 -11.41 -0.40
C ILE A 103 -4.62 -12.65 0.45
N THR A 104 -3.81 -12.92 1.46
CA THR A 104 -4.22 -13.75 2.58
C THR A 104 -4.44 -12.91 3.81
N VAL A 105 -5.45 -13.24 4.61
CA VAL A 105 -5.75 -12.61 5.91
C VAL A 105 -5.80 -13.73 6.93
N GLU A 106 -4.88 -13.72 7.89
CA GLU A 106 -4.72 -14.82 8.87
C GLU A 106 -4.56 -16.23 8.24
N GLY A 107 -4.09 -16.29 6.99
CA GLY A 107 -3.92 -17.52 6.23
C GLY A 107 -5.06 -17.83 5.25
N ASP A 108 -6.24 -17.24 5.43
CA ASP A 108 -7.37 -17.41 4.52
C ASP A 108 -7.21 -16.56 3.25
N VAL A 109 -7.59 -17.11 2.10
CA VAL A 109 -7.39 -16.47 0.80
C VAL A 109 -8.58 -15.57 0.46
N PHE A 110 -8.28 -14.29 0.22
CA PHE A 110 -9.25 -13.29 -0.21
C PHE A 110 -8.93 -12.79 -1.63
N TYR A 111 -9.99 -12.61 -2.41
CA TYR A 111 -9.95 -12.14 -3.79
C TYR A 111 -10.55 -10.74 -3.87
N ARG A 112 -9.91 -9.88 -4.67
CA ARG A 112 -10.41 -8.54 -4.93
C ARG A 112 -11.74 -8.60 -5.67
N ARG A 113 -12.69 -7.77 -5.27
CA ARG A 113 -14.04 -7.69 -5.85
C ARG A 113 -14.36 -6.30 -6.44
N SER A 114 -13.61 -5.26 -6.05
CA SER A 114 -13.66 -3.92 -6.64
C SER A 114 -12.35 -3.13 -6.46
#